data_AF-A0A0Q5LXU1-F1
#
_entry.id   AF-A0A0Q5LXU1-F1
#
_cell.length_a   1.000
_cell.length_b   1.000
_cell.length_c   1.000
_cell.angle_alpha   90.00
_cell.angle_beta   90.00
_cell.angle_gamma   90.00
#
_symmetry.space_group_name_H-M   'P 1'
#
loop_
_entity.id
_entity.type
_entity.pdbx_description
1 polymer ?
#
loop_
_entity_poly.entity_id
_entity_poly.type
_entity_poly.pdbx_seq_one_letter_code
_entity_poly.pdbx_strand_id
1 'polypeptide(L)'
;MEAAKSQDCGMTRALTSANTWAWCDDPRLISYVPEGTTPSDSDCEAYMVTITASTDGSMEAGTEPWSLCFRRTDSGWRLWDQGQG
;
A
#
# COMPACT_ATOMS: atom_id res chain seq x y z
N MET A 1 -2.31 8.50 8.04
CA MET A 1 -2.37 7.64 6.84
C MET A 1 -3.85 7.56 6.48
N GLU A 2 -4.36 8.49 5.68
CA GLU A 2 -5.78 8.48 5.21
C GLU A 2 -5.86 8.88 3.72
N ALA A 3 -4.74 9.25 3.10
CA ALA A 3 -4.66 9.75 1.73
C ALA A 3 -5.19 8.76 0.69
N ALA A 4 -4.94 7.46 0.88
CA ALA A 4 -5.46 6.42 0.00
C ALA A 4 -6.99 6.31 0.09
N LYS A 5 -7.56 6.45 1.30
CA LYS A 5 -9.02 6.46 1.51
C LYS A 5 -9.67 7.76 1.03
N SER A 6 -8.97 8.89 1.15
CA SER A 6 -9.43 10.18 0.65
C SER A 6 -9.16 10.39 -0.85
N GLN A 7 -8.66 9.37 -1.55
CA GLN A 7 -8.31 9.40 -2.98
C GLN A 7 -7.37 10.55 -3.35
N ASP A 8 -6.52 10.99 -2.41
CA ASP A 8 -5.50 11.99 -2.70
C ASP A 8 -4.32 11.30 -3.39
N CYS A 9 -4.39 11.22 -4.71
CA CYS A 9 -3.33 10.61 -5.52
C CYS A 9 -2.02 11.39 -5.45
N GLY A 10 -2.05 12.70 -5.21
CA GLY A 10 -0.83 13.51 -5.07
C GLY A 10 -0.05 13.08 -3.83
N MET A 11 -0.75 13.02 -2.69
CA MET A 11 -0.16 12.59 -1.43
C MET A 11 0.22 11.11 -1.44
N THR A 12 -0.61 10.23 -2.02
CA THR A 12 -0.30 8.80 -2.11
C THR A 12 0.97 8.57 -2.92
N ARG A 13 1.12 9.21 -4.08
CA ARG A 13 2.36 9.15 -4.87
C ARG A 13 3.55 9.77 -4.16
N ALA A 14 3.37 10.87 -3.42
CA ALA A 14 4.46 11.50 -2.67
C ALA A 14 4.97 10.62 -1.51
N LEU A 15 4.11 9.75 -0.98
CA LEU A 15 4.45 8.79 0.07
C LEU A 15 4.99 7.46 -0.51
N THR A 16 4.82 7.21 -1.80
CA THR A 16 5.36 6.04 -2.49
C THR A 16 6.68 6.35 -3.17
N SER A 17 7.69 5.52 -2.94
CA SER A 17 8.97 5.63 -3.63
C SER A 17 8.87 5.09 -5.07
N ALA A 18 9.82 5.48 -5.94
CA ALA A 18 9.87 4.99 -7.32
C ALA A 18 10.14 3.48 -7.48
N ASN A 19 10.46 2.78 -6.39
CA ASN A 19 10.70 1.34 -6.41
C ASN A 19 9.42 0.51 -6.41
N THR A 20 8.29 1.12 -6.11
CA THR A 20 6.99 0.46 -6.14
C THR A 20 5.93 1.42 -6.67
N TRP A 21 4.70 0.96 -6.72
CA TRP A 21 3.59 1.68 -7.34
C TRP A 21 2.61 2.22 -6.30
N ALA A 22 1.88 3.26 -6.67
CA ALA A 22 0.95 3.93 -5.77
C ALA A 22 -0.46 3.38 -5.96
N TRP A 23 -1.12 3.06 -4.84
CA TRP A 23 -2.49 2.56 -4.73
C TRP A 23 -3.61 3.54 -5.16
N CYS A 24 -3.34 4.45 -6.09
CA CYS A 24 -4.30 5.46 -6.54
C CYS A 24 -4.69 5.34 -8.02
N ASP A 25 -3.86 4.67 -8.82
CA ASP A 25 -4.07 4.59 -10.27
C ASP A 25 -4.79 3.30 -10.64
N ASP A 26 -4.05 2.19 -10.60
CA ASP A 26 -4.52 0.87 -11.02
C ASP A 26 -3.59 -0.24 -10.50
N PRO A 27 -4.06 -1.18 -9.66
CA PRO A 27 -5.36 -1.15 -8.97
C PRO A 27 -5.42 -0.06 -7.90
N ARG A 28 -6.64 0.34 -7.52
CA ARG A 28 -6.87 1.36 -6.49
C ARG A 28 -7.18 0.72 -5.15
N LEU A 29 -6.62 1.28 -4.08
CA LEU A 29 -6.95 0.88 -2.71
C LEU A 29 -8.25 1.57 -2.28
N ILE A 30 -9.25 0.76 -1.97
CA ILE A 30 -10.55 1.21 -1.46
C ILE A 30 -10.50 1.31 0.07
N SER A 31 -9.96 0.29 0.73
CA SER A 31 -9.84 0.25 2.19
C SER A 31 -8.68 -0.62 2.63
N TYR A 32 -8.23 -0.47 3.87
CA TYR A 32 -7.24 -1.35 4.47
C TYR A 32 -7.47 -1.49 5.96
N VAL A 33 -7.16 -2.66 6.50
CA VAL A 33 -7.22 -2.99 7.92
C VAL A 33 -5.90 -3.66 8.30
N PRO A 34 -5.16 -3.16 9.29
CA PRO A 34 -3.96 -3.84 9.77
C PRO A 34 -4.34 -5.22 10.33
N GLU A 35 -3.63 -6.28 9.95
CA GLU A 35 -3.91 -7.65 10.42
C GLU A 35 -3.44 -7.92 11.86
N GLY A 36 -2.95 -6.89 12.53
CA GLY A 36 -2.32 -6.95 13.84
C GLY A 36 -0.82 -6.73 13.71
N THR A 37 -0.22 -6.12 14.73
CA THR A 37 1.21 -5.91 14.81
C THR A 37 1.92 -7.26 14.79
N THR A 38 2.56 -7.62 13.68
CA THR A 38 3.66 -8.59 13.70
C THR A 38 4.74 -7.99 14.62
N PRO A 39 5.02 -8.59 15.79
CA PRO A 39 6.02 -8.06 16.69
C PRO A 39 7.40 -8.50 16.18
N SER A 40 8.02 -7.65 15.36
CA SER A 40 9.46 -7.64 15.15
C SER A 40 9.83 -6.38 14.37
N ASP A 41 11.09 -6.00 14.41
CA ASP A 41 11.71 -4.85 13.73
C ASP A 41 11.63 -4.92 12.18
N SER A 42 10.46 -5.24 11.61
CA SER A 42 10.24 -5.26 10.18
C SER A 42 9.76 -3.90 9.70
N ASP A 43 10.49 -3.35 8.73
CA ASP A 43 10.06 -2.24 7.89
C ASP A 43 8.73 -2.55 7.14
N CYS A 44 8.25 -3.80 7.18
CA CYS A 44 7.02 -4.26 6.55
C CYS A 44 5.91 -4.54 7.57
N GLU A 45 4.71 -4.05 7.25
CA GLU A 45 3.48 -4.25 8.01
C GLU A 45 2.43 -4.98 7.15
N ALA A 46 1.70 -5.90 7.78
CA ALA A 46 0.66 -6.70 7.13
C ALA A 46 -0.73 -6.04 7.24
N TYR A 47 -1.45 -6.02 6.12
CA TYR A 47 -2.76 -5.40 5.96
C TYR A 47 -3.69 -6.32 5.16
N MET A 48 -4.96 -6.39 5.53
CA MET A 48 -6.01 -6.75 4.60
C MET A 48 -6.36 -5.51 3.79
N VAL A 49 -6.16 -5.56 2.48
CA VAL A 49 -6.45 -4.48 1.55
C VAL A 49 -7.68 -4.83 0.72
N THR A 50 -8.57 -3.86 0.51
CA THR A 50 -9.67 -3.98 -0.46
C THR A 50 -9.34 -3.14 -1.68
N ILE A 51 -9.42 -3.73 -2.87
CA ILE A 51 -8.91 -3.11 -4.10
C ILE A 51 -9.92 -3.18 -5.25
N THR A 52 -9.76 -2.30 -6.24
CA THR A 52 -10.34 -2.52 -7.57
C THR A 52 -9.54 -3.56 -8.33
N ALA A 53 -10.13 -4.19 -9.35
CA ALA A 53 -9.37 -5.03 -10.26
C ALA A 53 -8.33 -4.19 -11.01
N SER A 54 -7.17 -4.78 -11.29
CA SER A 54 -6.14 -4.20 -12.16
C SER A 54 -6.55 -4.29 -13.62
N THR A 55 -6.24 -3.28 -14.45
CA THR A 55 -6.56 -3.30 -15.88
C THR A 55 -5.78 -4.37 -16.66
N ASP A 56 -4.58 -4.74 -16.19
CA ASP A 56 -3.76 -5.79 -16.81
C ASP A 56 -4.17 -7.21 -16.41
N GLY A 57 -5.16 -7.35 -15.54
CA GLY A 57 -5.68 -8.63 -15.05
C GLY A 57 -4.78 -9.35 -14.05
N SER A 58 -3.73 -8.70 -13.54
CA SER A 58 -2.84 -9.28 -12.53
C SER A 58 -3.49 -9.43 -11.14
N MET A 59 -4.51 -8.62 -10.84
CA MET A 59 -5.20 -8.53 -9.55
C MET A 59 -6.71 -8.43 -9.76
N GLU A 60 -7.47 -9.29 -9.07
CA GLU A 60 -8.94 -9.25 -9.07
C GLU A 60 -9.46 -8.24 -8.03
N ALA A 61 -10.64 -7.67 -8.28
CA ALA A 61 -11.29 -6.83 -7.29
C ALA A 61 -11.67 -7.67 -6.07
N GLY A 62 -11.29 -7.26 -4.88
CA GLY A 62 -11.56 -8.04 -3.68
C GLY A 62 -10.83 -7.53 -2.46
N THR A 63 -10.86 -8.35 -1.40
CA THR A 63 -10.09 -8.13 -0.19
C THR A 63 -9.05 -9.24 -0.06
N GLU A 64 -7.78 -8.87 0.04
CA GLU A 64 -6.65 -9.79 0.07
C GLU A 64 -5.59 -9.36 1.09
N PRO A 65 -4.79 -10.29 1.62
CA PRO A 65 -3.65 -9.96 2.46
C PRO A 65 -2.54 -9.31 1.64
N TRP A 66 -1.92 -8.28 2.21
CA TRP A 66 -0.90 -7.48 1.56
C TRP A 66 0.13 -6.97 2.56
N SER A 67 1.38 -6.97 2.15
CA SER A 67 2.49 -6.42 2.92
C SER A 67 2.87 -5.05 2.35
N LEU A 68 2.94 -4.04 3.21
CA LEU A 68 3.45 -2.71 2.89
C LEU A 68 4.77 -2.47 3.62
N CYS A 69 5.85 -2.33 2.86
CA CYS A 69 7.19 -2.11 3.38
C CYS A 69 7.60 -0.65 3.28
N PHE A 70 7.85 -0.02 4.42
CA PHE A 70 8.24 1.37 4.55
C PHE A 70 9.73 1.50 4.80
N ARG A 71 10.39 2.47 4.15
CA ARG A 71 11.78 2.83 4.42
C ARG A 71 11.85 4.26 4.93
N ARG A 72 12.66 4.49 5.96
CA ARG A 72 12.92 5.84 6.47
C ARG A 72 13.88 6.58 5.53
N THR A 73 13.46 7.76 5.09
CA THR A 73 14.27 8.72 4.32
C THR A 73 14.44 10.02 5.11
N ASP A 74 15.28 10.93 4.63
CA ASP A 74 15.43 12.27 5.21
C ASP A 74 14.10 13.05 5.24
N SER A 75 13.16 12.71 4.35
CA SER A 75 11.83 13.31 4.25
C SER A 75 10.73 12.51 4.99
N GLY A 76 11.12 11.56 5.84
CA GLY A 76 10.24 10.68 6.59
C GLY A 76 10.05 9.30 5.94
N TRP A 77 9.05 8.55 6.42
CA TRP A 77 8.74 7.21 5.92
C TRP A 77 8.15 7.26 4.51
N ARG A 78 8.60 6.35 3.65
CA ARG A 78 8.08 6.16 2.30
C ARG A 78 7.81 4.69 2.07
N LEU A 79 6.71 4.38 1.39
CA LEU A 79 6.43 3.03 0.90
C LEU A 79 7.50 2.68 -0.13
N TRP A 80 8.34 1.71 0.21
CA TRP A 80 9.49 1.29 -0.57
C TRP A 80 9.18 0.07 -1.42
N ASP A 81 8.46 -0.88 -0.84
CA ASP A 81 8.12 -2.14 -1.47
C ASP A 81 6.75 -2.63 -0.97
N GLN A 82 6.12 -3.50 -1.72
CA GLN A 82 4.82 -4.07 -1.37
C GLN A 82 4.51 -5.32 -2.20
N GLY A 83 3.67 -6.20 -1.67
CA GLY A 83 3.23 -7.40 -2.37
C GLY A 83 2.30 -8.26 -1.54
N GLN A 84 1.71 -9.27 -2.18
CA GLN A 84 1.05 -10.37 -1.48
C GLN A 84 2.07 -11.03 -0.54
N GLY A 85 1.68 -11.20 0.73
CA GLY A 85 2.52 -11.83 1.76
C GLY A 85 2.77 -13.31 1.49
#